data_AF-A0AAP3E2P2-F1
#
_entry.id   AF-A0AAP3E2P2-F1
#
_cell.length_a   1.000
_cell.length_b   1.000
_cell.length_c   1.000
_cell.angle_alpha   90.00
_cell.angle_beta   90.00
_cell.angle_gamma   90.00
#
_symmetry.space_group_name_H-M   'P 1'
#
loop_
_entity.id
_entity.type
_entity.pdbx_description
1 polymer ?
#
loop_
_entity_poly.entity_id
_entity_poly.type
_entity_poly.pdbx_seq_one_letter_code
_entity_poly.pdbx_strand_id
1 'polypeptide(L)' 'MHPEDAKIPGNYGERSPIIVNEDAWIGADATILGGTTIGEQAIVGAGAVVTEDVPPRTVVGGVPAKKLKEVTDS' A
#
# COMPACT_ATOMS: atom_id res chain seq x y z
N MET A 1 13.61 3.60 -26.81
CA MET A 1 14.20 3.85 -25.48
C MET A 1 13.61 2.79 -24.57
N HIS A 2 14.43 1.88 -24.06
CA HIS A 2 13.96 0.86 -23.12
C HIS A 2 13.90 1.56 -21.73
N PRO A 3 12.90 1.28 -20.87
CA PRO A 3 12.60 2.05 -19.66
C PRO A 3 13.74 2.21 -18.63
N GLU A 4 14.78 1.38 -18.69
CA GLU A 4 16.03 1.46 -17.92
C GLU A 4 16.92 2.64 -18.28
N ASP A 5 16.75 3.24 -19.47
CA ASP A 5 17.56 4.39 -19.90
C ASP A 5 17.06 5.72 -19.28
N ALA A 6 15.88 5.72 -18.65
CA ALA A 6 15.29 6.90 -18.04
C ALA A 6 15.63 6.97 -16.55
N LYS A 7 16.54 7.90 -16.17
CA LYS A 7 16.72 8.29 -14.76
C LYS A 7 15.50 9.08 -14.27
N ILE A 8 14.44 8.36 -13.90
CA ILE A 8 13.29 8.94 -13.20
C ILE A 8 13.60 8.94 -11.70
N PRO A 9 13.44 10.06 -10.98
CA PRO A 9 13.57 10.06 -9.53
C PRO A 9 12.46 9.20 -8.92
N GLY A 10 12.84 8.10 -8.27
CA GLY A 10 11.92 7.07 -7.75
C GLY A 10 11.93 5.82 -8.61
N ASN A 11 11.72 4.65 -8.00
CA ASN A 11 11.89 3.34 -8.64
C ASN A 11 10.75 2.97 -9.60
N TYR A 12 10.38 3.88 -10.50
CA TYR A 12 9.26 3.72 -11.45
C TYR A 12 9.59 2.85 -12.67
N GLY A 13 10.84 2.37 -12.79
CA GLY A 13 11.34 1.54 -13.90
C GLY A 13 11.68 0.09 -13.54
N GLU A 14 11.93 -0.21 -12.26
CA GLU A 14 12.10 -1.58 -11.79
C GLU A 14 10.78 -2.11 -11.23
N ARG A 15 10.49 -3.39 -11.47
CA ARG A 15 9.34 -4.06 -10.87
C ARG A 15 9.52 -4.07 -9.35
N SER A 16 8.94 -3.11 -8.66
CA SER A 16 8.87 -3.06 -7.19
C SER A 16 7.61 -3.81 -6.75
N PRO A 17 7.73 -5.06 -6.28
CA PRO A 17 6.57 -5.89 -5.97
C PRO A 17 5.72 -5.26 -4.86
N ILE A 18 4.42 -5.56 -4.90
CA ILE A 18 3.49 -5.25 -3.80
C ILE A 18 3.28 -6.55 -3.04
N ILE A 19 3.47 -6.50 -1.72
CA ILE A 19 3.25 -7.66 -0.84
C ILE A 19 1.94 -7.42 -0.09
N VAL A 20 0.99 -8.33 -0.23
CA VAL A 20 -0.26 -8.33 0.54
C VAL A 20 -0.24 -9.58 1.41
N ASN A 21 -0.15 -9.40 2.73
CA ASN A 21 -0.10 -10.50 3.68
C ASN A 21 -1.49 -11.08 3.96
N GLU A 22 -1.52 -12.20 4.69
CA GLU A 22 -2.73 -12.94 5.04
C GLU A 22 -3.79 -12.04 5.71
N ASP A 23 -5.05 -12.28 5.36
CA ASP A 23 -6.23 -11.57 5.88
C ASP A 23 -6.23 -10.04 5.72
N ALA A 24 -5.32 -9.47 4.93
CA ALA A 24 -5.38 -8.06 4.58
C ALA A 24 -6.61 -7.77 3.71
N TRP A 25 -7.34 -6.70 4.02
CA TRP A 25 -8.52 -6.28 3.28
C TRP A 25 -8.27 -4.98 2.51
N ILE A 26 -8.45 -5.04 1.19
CA ILE A 26 -8.30 -3.89 0.29
C ILE A 26 -9.67 -3.38 -0.12
N GLY A 27 -9.98 -2.15 0.28
CA GLY A 27 -11.20 -1.45 -0.09
C GLY A 27 -11.28 -1.18 -1.59
N ALA A 28 -12.51 -1.06 -2.09
CA ALA A 28 -12.75 -0.79 -3.51
C ALA A 28 -12.02 0.48 -3.97
N ASP A 29 -11.45 0.42 -5.18
CA ASP A 29 -10.76 1.55 -5.82
C ASP A 29 -9.54 2.10 -5.04
N ALA A 30 -8.98 1.30 -4.12
CA ALA A 30 -7.70 1.64 -3.50
C ALA A 30 -6.55 1.47 -4.50
N THR A 31 -5.62 2.42 -4.50
CA THR A 31 -4.38 2.39 -5.27
C THR A 31 -3.21 2.11 -4.34
N ILE A 32 -2.41 1.09 -4.64
CA ILE A 32 -1.24 0.71 -3.85
C ILE A 32 0.02 0.94 -4.70
N LEU A 33 0.94 1.79 -4.22
CA LEU A 33 2.18 2.06 -4.95
C LEU A 33 3.17 0.90 -4.84
N GLY A 34 3.98 0.71 -5.89
CA GLY A 34 4.97 -0.38 -5.95
C GLY A 34 6.01 -0.30 -4.82
N GLY A 35 6.45 -1.48 -4.35
CA GLY A 35 7.43 -1.59 -3.26
C GLY A 35 6.82 -1.48 -1.86
N THR A 36 5.50 -1.46 -1.75
CA THR A 36 4.80 -1.41 -0.45
C THR A 36 4.38 -2.81 0.03
N THR A 37 4.34 -2.96 1.35
CA THR A 37 3.84 -4.13 2.06
C THR A 37 2.59 -3.78 2.85
N ILE A 38 1.51 -4.51 2.62
CA ILE A 38 0.29 -4.48 3.40
C ILE A 38 0.37 -5.59 4.44
N GLY A 39 0.47 -5.22 5.72
CA GLY A 39 0.60 -6.14 6.84
C GLY A 39 -0.61 -7.06 7.03
N GLU A 40 -0.40 -8.15 7.77
CA GLU A 40 -1.44 -9.12 8.10
C GLU A 40 -2.63 -8.46 8.79
N GLN A 41 -3.87 -8.81 8.41
CA GLN A 41 -5.11 -8.23 8.95
C GLN A 41 -5.21 -6.70 8.84
N ALA A 42 -4.37 -6.06 8.01
CA ALA A 42 -4.49 -4.63 7.74
C ALA A 42 -5.70 -4.32 6.86
N ILE A 43 -6.30 -3.15 7.04
CA ILE A 43 -7.49 -2.71 6.29
C ILE A 43 -7.16 -1.41 5.56
N VAL A 44 -7.23 -1.44 4.23
CA VAL A 44 -7.11 -0.26 3.38
C VAL A 44 -8.51 0.23 3.02
N GLY A 45 -8.85 1.46 3.39
CA GLY A 45 -10.14 2.07 3.06
C GLY A 45 -10.35 2.25 1.54
N ALA A 46 -11.61 2.32 1.12
CA ALA A 46 -11.95 2.56 -0.28
C ALA A 46 -11.39 3.91 -0.79
N GLY A 47 -10.93 3.95 -2.03
CA GLY A 47 -10.35 5.14 -2.67
C GLY A 47 -9.02 5.61 -2.06
N ALA A 48 -8.39 4.83 -1.17
CA ALA A 48 -7.13 5.22 -0.55
C ALA A 48 -5.95 5.11 -1.53
N VAL A 49 -4.96 6.00 -1.40
CA VAL A 49 -3.69 5.93 -2.13
C VAL A 49 -2.58 5.60 -1.14
N VAL A 50 -2.15 4.34 -1.12
CA VAL A 50 -1.13 3.82 -0.21
C VAL A 50 0.25 4.08 -0.80
N THR A 51 1.01 4.96 -0.14
CA THR A 51 2.34 5.41 -0.57
C THR A 51 3.49 4.83 0.27
N GLU A 52 3.17 4.13 1.35
CA GLU A 52 4.11 3.60 2.35
C GLU A 52 3.57 2.28 2.92
N ASP A 53 4.43 1.49 3.56
CA ASP A 53 4.05 0.21 4.18
C ASP A 53 2.94 0.41 5.22
N VAL A 54 2.00 -0.54 5.25
CA VAL A 54 0.91 -0.57 6.23
C VAL A 54 1.23 -1.63 7.29
N PRO A 55 1.40 -1.26 8.57
CA PRO A 55 1.66 -2.24 9.61
C PRO A 55 0.50 -3.24 9.75
N PRO A 56 0.78 -4.47 10.25
CA PRO A 56 -0.27 -5.43 10.57
C PRO A 56 -1.35 -4.82 11.47
N ARG A 57 -2.59 -5.31 11.34
CA ARG A 57 -3.72 -4.92 12.19
C ARG A 57 -3.94 -3.40 12.24
N THR A 58 -3.69 -2.71 11.13
CA THR A 58 -3.86 -1.26 11.03
C THR A 58 -4.90 -0.92 9.98
N VAL A 59 -5.79 0.02 10.29
CA VAL A 59 -6.72 0.61 9.33
C VAL A 59 -6.13 1.90 8.78
N VAL A 60 -6.01 2.01 7.47
CA VAL A 60 -5.54 3.22 6.76
C VAL A 60 -6.57 3.73 5.75
N GLY A 61 -6.54 5.03 5.43
CA GLY A 61 -7.39 5.61 4.38
C GLY A 61 -6.98 7.02 3.98
N GLY A 62 -7.52 7.51 2.85
CA GLY A 62 -7.27 8.84 2.30
C GLY A 62 -6.20 8.91 1.22
N VAL A 63 -5.90 10.13 0.75
CA VAL A 63 -4.90 10.43 -0.27
C VAL A 63 -4.00 11.56 0.24
N PRO A 64 -2.75 11.29 0.67
CA PRO A 64 -2.17 9.96 0.87
C PRO A 64 -2.84 9.18 2.01
N ALA A 65 -2.77 7.86 1.98
CA ALA A 65 -3.33 7.01 3.03
C ALA A 65 -2.64 7.26 4.37
N LYS A 66 -3.42 7.44 5.44
CA LYS A 66 -2.91 7.63 6.81
C LYS A 66 -3.60 6.68 7.77
N LYS A 67 -2.91 6.33 8.86
CA LYS A 67 -3.44 5.50 9.94
C LYS A 67 -4.68 6.16 10.53
N LEU A 68 -5.77 5.41 10.54
CA LEU A 68 -7.04 5.80 11.14
C LEU A 68 -7.20 5.18 12.54
N LYS A 69 -6.91 3.88 12.67
CA LYS A 69 -6.95 3.15 13.95
C LYS A 69 -6.17 1.84 13.89
N GLU A 70 -5.96 1.24 15.05
CA GLU A 70 -5.52 -0.16 15.18
C GLU A 70 -6.73 -1.10 15.29
N VAL A 71 -6.56 -2.33 14.79
CA VAL A 71 -7.52 -3.42 14.93
C VAL A 71 -7.20 -4.13 16.25
N THR A 72 -8.08 -3.99 17.23
CA THR A 72 -8.01 -4.69 18.51
C THR A 72 -8.97 -5.86 18.53
N ASP A 73 -8.56 -6.97 19.12
CA ASP A 73 -9.48 -8.07 19.43
C ASP A 73 -10.45 -7.57 20.52
N SER A 74 -11.75 -7.84 20.35
CA SER A 74 -12.81 -7.40 21.27
C SER A 74 -12.96 -8.31 22.48
#